data_AF-A0A914SV85-F1
#
_entry.id   AF-A0A914SV85-F1
#
_cell.length_a   1.000
_cell.length_b   1.000
_cell.length_c   1.000
_cell.angle_alpha   90.00
_cell.angle_beta   90.00
_cell.angle_gamma   90.00
#
_symmetry.space_group_name_H-M   'P 1'
#
loop_
_entity.id
_entity.type
_entity.pdbx_description
1 polymer ?
#
loop_
_entity_poly.entity_id
_entity_poly.type
_entity_poly.pdbx_seq_one_letter_code
_entity_poly.pdbx_strand_id
1 'polypeptide(L)'
;MSSFCKNQEYDFISDKCIVSYCFHISENGNLLNIGVPKGSHETHVAHIAAGHFPGSPEKDGLAPGTQIISLSIGDPRGTCPSQAFIRALNKCIELKVDIINLSCSVWPCMNFGKNGKLIKNLIEKHGIIFVAAAGNDGPGLSMAGNSNGIGHPSIIYVGAYLTAEMKEFMFCHYSSDEPVVFPFSSRGPSMDGSLGVAVCAPGAAIAGVP
;
A
#
# COMPACT_ATOMS: atom_id res chain seq x y z
N MET A 1 11.78 15.30 -22.43
CA MET A 1 11.67 14.55 -21.17
C MET A 1 12.81 13.54 -21.08
N SER A 2 13.41 13.42 -19.90
CA SER A 2 14.46 12.46 -19.55
C SER A 2 13.92 11.38 -18.59
N SER A 3 14.76 10.41 -18.19
CA SER A 3 14.35 9.33 -17.29
C SER A 3 13.93 9.88 -15.91
N PHE A 4 12.76 9.48 -15.41
CA PHE A 4 12.20 9.93 -14.14
C PHE A 4 13.15 9.72 -12.96
N CYS A 5 13.90 8.61 -12.95
CA CYS A 5 14.87 8.33 -11.88
C CYS A 5 16.03 9.35 -11.79
N LYS A 6 16.29 10.11 -12.86
CA LYS A 6 17.38 11.09 -12.92
C LYS A 6 16.90 12.48 -12.57
N ASN A 7 15.82 12.92 -13.21
CA ASN A 7 15.38 14.32 -13.15
C ASN A 7 13.95 14.48 -12.62
N GLN A 8 13.24 13.40 -12.28
CA GLN A 8 11.85 13.41 -11.79
C GLN A 8 10.87 14.09 -12.76
N GLU A 9 11.16 14.04 -14.06
CA GLU A 9 10.34 14.65 -15.10
C GLU A 9 9.15 13.74 -15.49
N TYR A 10 7.97 14.35 -15.64
CA TYR A 10 6.75 13.73 -16.15
C TYR A 10 6.09 14.67 -17.17
N ASP A 11 5.19 14.13 -17.99
CA ASP A 11 4.48 14.90 -19.03
C ASP A 11 3.06 14.36 -19.23
N PHE A 12 2.25 15.04 -20.02
CA PHE A 12 0.87 14.66 -20.35
C PHE A 12 0.77 14.20 -21.80
N ILE A 13 -0.16 13.28 -22.10
CA ILE A 13 -0.35 12.80 -23.48
C ILE A 13 -0.76 13.94 -24.41
N SER A 14 -1.65 14.83 -23.97
CA SER A 14 -1.99 16.07 -24.67
C SER A 14 -2.81 16.99 -23.75
N ASP A 15 -3.00 18.25 -24.15
CA ASP A 15 -3.87 19.19 -23.43
C ASP A 15 -5.33 18.71 -23.30
N LYS A 16 -5.78 17.83 -24.20
CA LYS A 16 -7.13 17.25 -24.17
C LYS A 16 -7.21 15.93 -23.40
N CYS A 17 -6.07 15.29 -23.15
CA CYS A 17 -5.96 14.00 -22.48
C CYS A 17 -5.00 14.15 -21.29
N ILE A 18 -5.56 14.45 -20.12
CA ILE A 18 -4.83 14.74 -18.87
C ILE A 18 -4.19 13.50 -18.23
N VAL A 19 -3.89 12.47 -19.02
CA VAL A 19 -3.15 11.30 -18.56
C VAL A 19 -1.68 11.70 -18.46
N SER A 20 -1.19 11.82 -17.23
CA SER A 20 0.24 12.01 -16.97
C SER A 20 1.01 10.71 -17.16
N TYR A 21 2.23 10.78 -17.63
CA TYR A 21 3.13 9.65 -17.73
C TYR A 21 4.56 10.05 -17.35
N CYS A 22 5.33 9.08 -16.88
CA CYS A 22 6.76 9.18 -16.73
C CYS A 22 7.41 7.95 -17.37
N PHE A 23 8.73 7.97 -17.58
CA PHE A 23 9.41 6.78 -18.06
C PHE A 23 10.77 6.58 -17.42
N HIS A 24 11.21 5.33 -17.47
CA HIS A 24 12.51 4.88 -16.99
C HIS A 24 13.17 4.01 -18.06
N ILE A 25 14.37 4.39 -18.50
CA ILE A 25 15.17 3.62 -19.44
C ILE A 25 16.23 2.84 -18.67
N SER A 26 16.23 1.52 -18.84
CA SER A 26 17.17 0.60 -18.19
C SER A 26 17.89 -0.29 -19.21
N GLU A 27 18.76 -1.17 -18.72
CA GLU A 27 19.49 -2.16 -19.53
C GLU A 27 20.28 -1.51 -20.68
N ASN A 28 21.06 -0.47 -20.37
CA ASN A 28 21.88 0.27 -21.32
C ASN A 28 21.11 0.81 -22.54
N GLY A 29 19.81 1.13 -22.36
CA GLY A 29 18.97 1.66 -23.43
C GLY A 29 18.03 0.64 -24.06
N ASN A 30 18.13 -0.64 -23.70
CA ASN A 30 17.34 -1.71 -24.33
C ASN A 30 15.93 -1.87 -23.75
N LEU A 31 15.64 -1.29 -22.58
CA LEU A 31 14.34 -1.44 -21.93
C LEU A 31 13.74 -0.08 -21.55
N LEU A 32 12.57 0.23 -22.11
CA LEU A 32 11.75 1.38 -21.75
C LEU A 32 10.60 0.92 -20.84
N ASN A 33 10.52 1.48 -19.64
CA ASN A 33 9.41 1.28 -18.72
C ASN A 33 8.61 2.58 -18.67
N ILE A 34 7.32 2.53 -19.00
CA ILE A 34 6.43 3.70 -18.94
C ILE A 34 5.54 3.54 -17.70
N GLY A 35 5.59 4.53 -16.81
CA GLY A 35 4.75 4.64 -15.64
C GLY A 35 3.56 5.54 -15.93
N VAL A 36 2.35 5.04 -15.70
CA VAL A 36 1.10 5.79 -15.79
C VAL A 36 0.34 5.56 -14.48
N PRO A 37 -0.08 6.62 -13.76
CA PRO A 37 -0.91 6.45 -12.58
C PRO A 37 -2.25 5.83 -12.99
N LYS A 38 -2.68 4.80 -12.26
CA LYS A 38 -3.89 4.04 -12.55
C LYS A 38 -4.85 4.14 -11.36
N GLY A 39 -5.90 4.93 -11.51
CA GLY A 39 -6.92 5.08 -10.47
C GLY A 39 -6.52 6.04 -9.35
N SER A 40 -7.39 6.15 -8.36
CA SER A 40 -7.27 7.11 -7.26
C SER A 40 -6.70 6.49 -5.97
N HIS A 41 -6.82 5.17 -5.83
CA HIS A 41 -6.48 4.43 -4.62
C HIS A 41 -5.04 4.64 -4.15
N GLU A 42 -4.03 4.48 -5.01
CA GLU A 42 -2.63 4.61 -4.63
C GLU A 42 -2.29 6.04 -4.19
N THR A 43 -2.90 7.04 -4.84
CA THR A 43 -2.70 8.44 -4.50
C THR A 43 -3.39 8.79 -3.18
N HIS A 44 -4.58 8.24 -2.94
CA HIS A 44 -5.29 8.35 -1.66
C HIS A 44 -4.43 7.76 -0.52
N VAL A 45 -3.86 6.56 -0.70
CA VAL A 45 -2.95 5.92 0.28
C VAL A 45 -1.70 6.76 0.52
N ALA A 46 -1.08 7.28 -0.55
CA ALA A 46 0.10 8.15 -0.47
C ALA A 46 -0.19 9.46 0.31
N HIS A 47 -1.38 10.04 0.10
CA HIS A 47 -1.82 11.25 0.81
C HIS A 47 -1.93 10.99 2.31
N ILE A 48 -2.61 9.91 2.73
CA ILE A 48 -2.76 9.57 4.16
C ILE A 48 -1.40 9.45 4.84
N ALA A 49 -0.42 8.85 4.16
CA ALA A 49 0.90 8.65 4.72
C ALA A 49 1.70 9.95 4.84
N ALA A 50 1.79 10.74 3.76
CA ALA A 50 2.79 11.81 3.66
C ALA A 50 2.35 13.07 2.92
N GLY A 51 1.04 13.26 2.70
CA GLY A 51 0.49 14.50 2.16
C GLY A 51 1.02 15.72 2.92
N HIS A 52 1.38 16.78 2.19
CA HIS A 52 1.99 17.97 2.78
C HIS A 52 1.44 19.26 2.17
N PHE A 53 0.77 20.05 2.99
CA PHE A 53 0.10 21.29 2.65
C PHE A 53 0.52 22.38 3.64
N PRO A 54 1.65 23.11 3.37
CA PRO A 54 2.17 24.13 4.28
C PRO A 54 1.15 25.21 4.69
N GLY A 55 0.16 25.50 3.84
CA GLY A 55 -0.91 26.48 4.11
C GLY A 55 -2.21 25.88 4.66
N SER A 56 -2.31 24.56 4.79
CA SER A 56 -3.48 23.84 5.28
C SER A 56 -3.07 22.56 6.03
N PRO A 57 -2.41 22.67 7.20
CA PRO A 57 -1.91 21.51 7.94
C PRO A 57 -3.01 20.50 8.34
N GLU A 58 -4.28 20.91 8.38
CA GLU A 58 -5.41 20.01 8.59
C GLU A 58 -5.61 18.97 7.47
N LYS A 59 -4.95 19.15 6.33
CA LYS A 59 -4.97 18.24 5.17
C LYS A 59 -3.72 17.36 5.09
N ASP A 60 -2.80 17.51 6.03
CA ASP A 60 -1.55 16.77 6.05
C ASP A 60 -1.79 15.27 6.30
N GLY A 61 -0.88 14.45 5.75
CA GLY A 61 -0.77 13.04 6.11
C GLY A 61 -0.15 12.85 7.49
N LEU A 62 0.02 11.60 7.91
CA LEU A 62 0.59 11.28 9.22
C LEU A 62 2.05 11.74 9.37
N ALA A 63 2.84 11.67 8.30
CA ALA A 63 4.25 12.06 8.26
C ALA A 63 4.53 13.02 7.09
N PRO A 64 4.12 14.30 7.20
CA PRO A 64 4.17 15.25 6.10
C PRO A 64 5.58 15.48 5.58
N GLY A 65 5.74 15.49 4.25
CA GLY A 65 7.03 15.76 3.60
C GLY A 65 7.97 14.55 3.52
N THR A 66 7.54 13.37 3.98
CA THR A 66 8.26 12.11 3.72
C THR A 66 8.30 11.85 2.22
N GLN A 67 9.45 11.43 1.71
CA GLN A 67 9.61 11.10 0.30
C GLN A 67 8.88 9.80 -0.05
N ILE A 68 8.08 9.83 -1.12
CA ILE A 68 7.31 8.68 -1.59
C ILE A 68 7.99 8.10 -2.83
N ILE A 69 8.22 6.79 -2.82
CA ILE A 69 8.63 6.02 -4.00
C ILE A 69 7.45 5.14 -4.40
N SER A 70 6.82 5.46 -5.54
CA SER A 70 5.73 4.65 -6.09
C SER A 70 6.28 3.51 -6.94
N LEU A 71 5.96 2.27 -6.55
CA LEU A 71 6.30 1.05 -7.28
C LEU A 71 5.02 0.33 -7.69
N SER A 72 4.62 0.52 -8.95
CA SER A 72 3.44 -0.17 -9.48
C SER A 72 3.72 -1.66 -9.64
N ILE A 73 2.94 -2.47 -8.92
CA ILE A 73 2.95 -3.94 -9.01
C ILE A 73 1.75 -4.48 -9.81
N GLY A 74 0.77 -3.61 -10.08
CA GLY A 74 -0.44 -3.95 -10.83
C GLY A 74 -0.24 -3.84 -12.32
N ASP A 75 -0.77 -4.80 -13.06
CA ASP A 75 -0.85 -4.77 -14.51
C ASP A 75 -2.07 -3.93 -14.94
N PRO A 76 -1.98 -3.11 -16.00
CA PRO A 76 -3.15 -2.46 -16.59
C PRO A 76 -4.27 -3.45 -16.93
N ARG A 77 -3.94 -4.70 -17.26
CA ARG A 77 -4.86 -5.84 -17.52
C ARG A 77 -5.53 -6.40 -16.26
N GLY A 78 -5.26 -5.84 -15.08
CA GLY A 78 -5.99 -6.11 -13.83
C GLY A 78 -5.40 -7.20 -12.95
N THR A 79 -4.23 -7.75 -13.28
CA THR A 79 -3.55 -8.78 -12.49
C THR A 79 -2.37 -8.18 -11.73
N CYS A 80 -2.07 -8.69 -10.54
CA CYS A 80 -0.83 -8.37 -9.83
C CYS A 80 0.11 -9.58 -9.88
N PRO A 81 0.98 -9.70 -10.90
CA PRO A 81 1.84 -10.86 -11.03
C PRO A 81 2.88 -10.89 -9.90
N SER A 82 3.11 -12.07 -9.32
CA SER A 82 4.10 -12.29 -8.26
C SER A 82 5.51 -11.80 -8.62
N GLN A 83 5.86 -11.82 -9.91
CA GLN A 83 7.13 -11.30 -10.42
C GLN A 83 7.27 -9.78 -10.27
N ALA A 84 6.19 -9.02 -10.48
CA ALA A 84 6.21 -7.56 -10.30
C ALA A 84 6.46 -7.22 -8.82
N PHE A 85 5.83 -7.96 -7.91
CA PHE A 85 6.05 -7.80 -6.48
C PHE A 85 7.49 -8.14 -6.06
N ILE A 86 8.07 -9.26 -6.54
CA ILE A 86 9.47 -9.60 -6.26
C ILE A 86 10.43 -8.51 -6.78
N ARG A 87 10.19 -7.98 -7.98
CA ARG A 87 10.97 -6.86 -8.54
C ARG A 87 10.84 -5.60 -7.67
N ALA A 88 9.64 -5.30 -7.19
CA ALA A 88 9.42 -4.17 -6.29
C ALA A 88 10.17 -4.33 -4.97
N LEU A 89 10.12 -5.51 -4.33
CA LEU A 89 10.87 -5.77 -3.09
C LEU A 89 12.39 -5.64 -3.30
N ASN A 90 12.93 -6.18 -4.40
CA ASN A 90 14.34 -6.01 -4.73
C ASN A 90 14.70 -4.53 -4.95
N LYS A 91 13.80 -3.76 -5.57
CA LYS A 91 14.00 -2.32 -5.76
C LYS A 91 13.96 -1.56 -4.44
N CYS A 92 13.10 -1.93 -3.50
CA CYS A 92 13.10 -1.39 -2.14
C CYS A 92 14.43 -1.62 -1.42
N ILE A 93 15.03 -2.81 -1.57
CA ILE A 93 16.35 -3.12 -1.01
C ILE A 93 17.43 -2.27 -1.67
N GLU A 94 17.41 -2.15 -3.00
CA GLU A 94 18.38 -1.35 -3.76
C GLU A 94 18.32 0.14 -3.39
N LEU A 95 17.11 0.68 -3.25
CA LEU A 95 16.86 2.07 -2.89
C LEU A 95 16.99 2.35 -1.39
N LYS A 96 17.17 1.31 -0.56
CA LYS A 96 17.28 1.39 0.91
C LYS A 96 16.12 2.16 1.54
N VAL A 97 14.89 1.81 1.17
CA VAL A 97 13.69 2.42 1.75
C VAL A 97 13.55 2.02 3.22
N ASP A 98 13.03 2.93 4.06
CA ASP A 98 12.83 2.65 5.49
C ASP A 98 11.53 1.87 5.74
N ILE A 99 10.47 2.22 5.01
CA ILE A 99 9.11 1.70 5.22
C ILE A 99 8.50 1.27 3.88
N ILE A 100 7.89 0.09 3.86
CA ILE A 100 7.04 -0.40 2.77
C ILE A 100 5.60 -0.39 3.27
N ASN A 101 4.70 0.22 2.51
CA ASN A 101 3.26 0.10 2.68
C ASN A 101 2.65 -0.71 1.53
N LEU A 102 1.88 -1.75 1.86
CA LEU A 102 1.14 -2.56 0.90
C LEU A 102 -0.36 -2.58 1.25
N SER A 103 -1.13 -1.78 0.50
CA SER A 103 -2.60 -1.72 0.61
C SER A 103 -3.27 -2.43 -0.58
N CYS A 104 -2.68 -3.53 -1.06
CA CYS A 104 -3.20 -4.27 -2.22
C CYS A 104 -2.99 -5.77 -2.06
N SER A 105 -3.85 -6.53 -2.72
CA SER A 105 -3.82 -7.98 -2.77
C SER A 105 -2.83 -8.49 -3.82
N VAL A 106 -1.87 -9.33 -3.41
CA VAL A 106 -0.97 -10.02 -4.36
C VAL A 106 -1.35 -11.50 -4.49
N TRP A 107 -1.88 -11.87 -5.67
CA TRP A 107 -2.24 -13.25 -5.99
C TRP A 107 -1.25 -13.85 -7.01
N PRO A 108 -0.87 -15.14 -6.90
CA PRO A 108 -1.27 -16.13 -5.90
C PRO A 108 -0.41 -16.11 -4.62
N CYS A 109 -1.01 -16.60 -3.54
CA CYS A 109 -0.47 -16.82 -2.19
C CYS A 109 1.07 -16.97 -2.12
N MET A 110 1.72 -15.96 -1.58
CA MET A 110 3.16 -15.85 -1.33
C MET A 110 3.58 -16.40 0.05
N ASN A 111 2.66 -17.06 0.77
CA ASN A 111 2.83 -17.47 2.17
C ASN A 111 3.95 -18.51 2.37
N PHE A 112 4.42 -19.19 1.31
CA PHE A 112 5.38 -20.28 1.45
C PHE A 112 6.50 -20.25 0.40
N GLY A 113 7.68 -20.73 0.79
CA GLY A 113 8.81 -20.95 -0.11
C GLY A 113 9.76 -19.76 -0.27
N LYS A 114 10.16 -19.46 -1.51
CA LYS A 114 11.19 -18.46 -1.82
C LYS A 114 10.76 -17.03 -1.44
N ASN A 115 9.47 -16.73 -1.55
CA ASN A 115 8.93 -15.40 -1.34
C ASN A 115 8.89 -14.99 0.14
N GLY A 116 8.43 -15.89 1.02
CA GLY A 116 8.52 -15.67 2.47
C GLY A 116 9.95 -15.46 2.95
N LYS A 117 10.92 -16.21 2.39
CA LYS A 117 12.36 -16.00 2.67
C LYS A 117 12.86 -14.62 2.22
N LEU A 118 12.40 -14.12 1.08
CA LEU A 118 12.75 -12.78 0.60
C LEU A 118 12.23 -11.70 1.55
N ILE A 119 10.97 -11.79 1.96
CA ILE A 119 10.35 -10.88 2.92
C ILE A 119 11.10 -10.91 4.26
N LYS A 120 11.39 -12.12 4.77
CA LYS A 120 12.17 -12.29 5.99
C LYS A 120 13.55 -11.63 5.89
N ASN A 121 14.27 -11.88 4.79
CA ASN A 121 15.58 -11.26 4.57
C ASN A 121 15.49 -9.74 4.48
N LEU A 122 14.45 -9.21 3.80
CA LEU A 122 14.21 -7.77 3.67
C LEU A 122 14.04 -7.11 5.04
N ILE A 123 13.25 -7.72 5.92
CA ILE A 123 12.98 -7.16 7.25
C ILE A 123 14.18 -7.37 8.18
N GLU A 124 14.70 -8.59 8.30
CA GLU A 124 15.73 -8.93 9.28
C GLU A 124 17.14 -8.45 8.89
N LYS A 125 17.49 -8.47 7.60
CA LYS A 125 18.85 -8.09 7.15
C LYS A 125 18.96 -6.63 6.73
N HIS A 126 17.90 -6.07 6.15
CA HIS A 126 17.92 -4.69 5.67
C HIS A 126 17.20 -3.73 6.62
N GLY A 127 16.54 -4.23 7.68
CA GLY A 127 15.90 -3.40 8.70
C GLY A 127 14.67 -2.65 8.20
N ILE A 128 14.09 -3.07 7.07
CA ILE A 128 12.96 -2.38 6.44
C ILE A 128 11.67 -2.75 7.17
N ILE A 129 10.90 -1.74 7.56
CA ILE A 129 9.59 -1.93 8.18
C ILE A 129 8.56 -2.25 7.09
N PHE A 130 7.92 -3.40 7.18
CA PHE A 130 6.88 -3.79 6.24
C PHE A 130 5.50 -3.71 6.91
N VAL A 131 4.71 -2.74 6.46
CA VAL A 131 3.30 -2.56 6.83
C VAL A 131 2.39 -3.03 5.68
N ALA A 132 1.37 -3.82 6.01
CA ALA A 132 0.34 -4.24 5.06
C ALA A 132 -1.05 -4.09 5.67
N ALA A 133 -2.07 -3.86 4.84
CA ALA A 133 -3.46 -3.97 5.30
C ALA A 133 -3.72 -5.38 5.85
N ALA A 134 -4.63 -5.60 6.80
CA ALA A 134 -4.97 -6.97 7.23
C ALA A 134 -5.76 -7.74 6.15
N GLY A 135 -6.48 -7.01 5.31
CA GLY A 135 -7.38 -7.53 4.30
C GLY A 135 -8.83 -7.11 4.53
N ASN A 136 -9.65 -7.27 3.49
CA ASN A 136 -11.05 -6.85 3.47
C ASN A 136 -12.04 -8.04 3.34
N ASP A 137 -11.62 -9.24 3.74
CA ASP A 137 -12.40 -10.49 3.62
C ASP A 137 -13.04 -10.91 4.96
N GLY A 138 -13.19 -9.97 5.90
CA GLY A 138 -13.94 -10.18 7.14
C GLY A 138 -15.43 -10.46 6.89
N PRO A 139 -16.19 -10.89 7.93
CA PRO A 139 -15.81 -10.98 9.33
C PRO A 139 -15.24 -12.35 9.75
N GLY A 140 -15.04 -13.27 8.81
CA GLY A 140 -14.53 -14.62 9.10
C GLY A 140 -13.16 -14.59 9.77
N LEU A 141 -12.92 -15.55 10.68
CA LEU A 141 -11.59 -15.84 11.21
C LEU A 141 -10.69 -16.42 10.11
N SER A 142 -9.37 -16.37 10.31
CA SER A 142 -8.41 -16.93 9.35
C SER A 142 -8.33 -16.21 8.00
N MET A 143 -8.80 -14.95 7.95
CA MET A 143 -8.83 -14.12 6.75
C MET A 143 -7.71 -13.07 6.72
N ALA A 144 -6.98 -12.88 7.81
CA ALA A 144 -5.84 -11.97 7.89
C ALA A 144 -4.71 -12.43 6.95
N GLY A 145 -4.23 -11.53 6.10
CA GLY A 145 -3.18 -11.82 5.10
C GLY A 145 -3.61 -12.74 3.96
N ASN A 146 -4.81 -13.34 4.02
CA ASN A 146 -5.34 -14.20 2.95
C ASN A 146 -5.64 -13.39 1.68
N SER A 147 -6.29 -12.24 1.83
CA SER A 147 -6.55 -11.30 0.72
C SER A 147 -5.24 -10.81 0.12
N ASN A 148 -4.25 -10.51 0.97
CA ASN A 148 -2.97 -9.98 0.53
C ASN A 148 -2.09 -11.02 -0.13
N GLY A 149 -2.41 -12.31 0.04
CA GLY A 149 -1.54 -13.40 -0.35
C GLY A 149 -0.19 -13.36 0.36
N ILE A 150 -0.05 -12.67 1.50
CA ILE A 150 1.17 -12.67 2.31
C ILE A 150 0.74 -12.88 3.76
N GLY A 151 1.22 -13.96 4.36
CA GLY A 151 1.02 -14.36 5.74
C GLY A 151 2.41 -14.66 6.30
N HIS A 152 3.10 -13.61 6.75
CA HIS A 152 4.42 -13.72 7.36
C HIS A 152 4.41 -12.96 8.68
N PRO A 153 4.85 -13.58 9.80
CA PRO A 153 4.72 -12.98 11.14
C PRO A 153 5.54 -11.71 11.33
N SER A 154 6.56 -11.47 10.51
CA SER A 154 7.37 -10.25 10.57
C SER A 154 6.72 -9.02 9.93
N ILE A 155 5.59 -9.17 9.22
CA ILE A 155 4.87 -8.05 8.63
C ILE A 155 3.87 -7.49 9.65
N ILE A 156 3.78 -6.16 9.73
CA ILE A 156 2.80 -5.47 10.54
C ILE A 156 1.50 -5.38 9.74
N TYR A 157 0.55 -6.26 10.03
CA TYR A 157 -0.78 -6.20 9.46
C TYR A 157 -1.68 -5.25 10.24
N VAL A 158 -2.34 -4.34 9.53
CA VAL A 158 -3.18 -3.29 10.10
C VAL A 158 -4.65 -3.54 9.78
N GLY A 159 -5.45 -3.78 10.82
CA GLY A 159 -6.91 -3.85 10.73
C GLY A 159 -7.56 -2.47 10.65
N ALA A 160 -8.80 -2.41 10.17
CA ALA A 160 -9.55 -1.18 10.00
C ALA A 160 -10.66 -1.07 11.05
N TYR A 161 -10.72 0.05 11.77
CA TYR A 161 -11.81 0.34 12.70
C TYR A 161 -12.46 1.70 12.45
N LEU A 162 -13.66 1.88 13.01
CA LEU A 162 -14.43 3.12 13.03
C LEU A 162 -14.31 3.78 14.40
N THR A 163 -13.92 5.04 14.44
CA THR A 163 -14.00 5.85 15.67
C THR A 163 -15.47 6.19 16.00
N ALA A 164 -15.73 6.68 17.20
CA ALA A 164 -17.07 7.13 17.60
C ALA A 164 -17.61 8.20 16.65
N GLU A 165 -16.79 9.21 16.36
CA GLU A 165 -17.11 10.33 15.48
C GLU A 165 -17.38 9.84 14.05
N MET A 166 -16.58 8.90 13.55
CA MET A 166 -16.79 8.31 12.22
C MET A 166 -18.15 7.61 12.11
N LYS A 167 -18.57 6.89 13.15
CA LYS A 167 -19.87 6.21 13.16
C LYS A 167 -21.03 7.20 13.13
N GLU A 168 -20.92 8.28 13.89
CA GLU A 168 -21.94 9.33 13.95
C GLU A 168 -22.06 10.04 12.60
N PHE A 169 -20.95 10.58 12.08
CA PHE A 169 -20.96 11.43 10.90
C PHE A 169 -21.07 10.66 9.57
N MET A 170 -20.47 9.48 9.45
CA MET A 170 -20.43 8.76 8.16
C MET A 170 -21.43 7.62 8.03
N PHE A 171 -21.87 7.04 9.16
CA PHE A 171 -22.71 5.83 9.14
C PHE A 171 -24.03 5.99 9.88
N CYS A 172 -24.36 7.21 10.36
CA CYS A 172 -25.57 7.51 11.14
C CYS A 172 -25.80 6.50 12.28
N HIS A 173 -24.71 6.00 12.86
CA HIS A 173 -24.73 4.88 13.79
C HIS A 173 -24.48 5.40 15.21
N TYR A 174 -25.57 5.76 15.89
CA TYR A 174 -25.57 6.40 17.21
C TYR A 174 -25.40 5.45 18.40
N SER A 175 -25.11 4.17 18.15
CA SER A 175 -25.38 3.11 19.15
C SER A 175 -24.30 2.91 20.22
N SER A 176 -23.19 3.64 20.21
CA SER A 176 -22.13 3.52 21.24
C SER A 176 -21.00 4.54 21.01
N ASP A 177 -20.36 5.03 22.08
CA ASP A 177 -19.12 5.85 22.00
C ASP A 177 -17.86 5.00 21.79
N GLU A 178 -17.97 3.67 21.75
CA GLU A 178 -16.80 2.79 21.61
C GLU A 178 -16.40 2.59 20.14
N PRO A 179 -15.10 2.56 19.81
CA PRO A 179 -14.65 2.24 18.47
C PRO A 179 -15.05 0.82 18.06
N VAL A 180 -15.45 0.62 16.80
CA VAL A 180 -15.90 -0.67 16.27
C VAL A 180 -15.06 -1.07 15.07
N VAL A 181 -14.55 -2.31 15.04
CA VAL A 181 -13.82 -2.83 13.89
C VAL A 181 -14.76 -2.98 12.69
N PHE A 182 -14.35 -2.56 11.50
CA PHE A 182 -15.16 -2.72 10.30
C PHE A 182 -15.57 -4.19 10.08
N PRO A 183 -16.79 -4.47 9.61
CA PRO A 183 -17.22 -5.83 9.31
C PRO A 183 -16.35 -6.51 8.26
N PHE A 184 -15.91 -5.76 7.25
CA PHE A 184 -15.03 -6.27 6.20
C PHE A 184 -13.58 -6.44 6.65
N SER A 185 -13.14 -5.78 7.74
CA SER A 185 -11.75 -5.90 8.17
C SER A 185 -11.46 -7.36 8.53
N SER A 186 -10.51 -7.97 7.81
CA SER A 186 -10.09 -9.35 8.01
C SER A 186 -9.69 -9.59 9.47
N ARG A 187 -10.00 -10.78 9.97
CA ARG A 187 -9.72 -11.19 11.35
C ARG A 187 -8.61 -12.22 11.39
N GLY A 188 -7.79 -12.11 12.43
CA GLY A 188 -6.85 -13.14 12.83
C GLY A 188 -7.57 -14.43 13.30
N PRO A 189 -6.83 -15.52 13.58
CA PRO A 189 -5.42 -15.70 13.25
C PRO A 189 -5.19 -15.67 11.73
N SER A 190 -3.95 -15.74 11.26
CA SER A 190 -3.65 -16.09 9.88
C SER A 190 -3.89 -17.59 9.64
N MET A 191 -3.94 -18.02 8.38
CA MET A 191 -4.06 -19.45 8.03
C MET A 191 -2.92 -20.32 8.58
N ASP A 192 -1.75 -19.74 8.85
CA ASP A 192 -0.59 -20.45 9.42
C ASP A 192 -0.61 -20.50 10.97
N GLY A 193 -1.66 -19.98 11.60
CA GLY A 193 -1.81 -19.91 13.05
C GLY A 193 -1.09 -18.73 13.72
N SER A 194 -0.40 -17.87 12.96
CA SER A 194 0.10 -16.60 13.50
C SER A 194 -1.04 -15.65 13.86
N LEU A 195 -0.79 -14.62 14.68
CA LEU A 195 -1.84 -13.68 15.13
C LEU A 195 -2.57 -13.00 13.95
N GLY A 196 -1.87 -12.76 12.85
CA GLY A 196 -2.42 -12.24 11.60
C GLY A 196 -2.72 -10.75 11.59
N VAL A 197 -3.33 -10.17 12.63
CA VAL A 197 -3.53 -8.71 12.77
C VAL A 197 -2.68 -8.22 13.94
N ALA A 198 -1.76 -7.30 13.68
CA ALA A 198 -0.86 -6.77 14.71
C ALA A 198 -1.49 -5.59 15.46
N VAL A 199 -2.06 -4.65 14.72
CA VAL A 199 -2.68 -3.42 15.25
C VAL A 199 -3.89 -3.02 14.39
N CYS A 200 -4.70 -2.08 14.85
CA CYS A 200 -5.79 -1.49 14.07
C CYS A 200 -5.62 0.03 13.98
N ALA A 201 -6.03 0.61 12.86
CA ALA A 201 -6.08 2.05 12.62
C ALA A 201 -7.47 2.47 12.10
N PRO A 202 -7.84 3.77 12.19
CA PRO A 202 -9.07 4.25 11.57
C PRO A 202 -9.09 3.92 10.07
N GLY A 203 -10.13 3.22 9.62
CA GLY A 203 -10.23 2.69 8.24
C GLY A 203 -10.86 3.66 7.24
N ALA A 204 -11.27 4.84 7.69
CA ALA A 204 -11.76 5.92 6.87
C ALA A 204 -10.90 7.15 7.15
N ALA A 205 -10.40 7.80 6.11
CA ALA A 205 -9.55 8.97 6.23
C ALA A 205 -9.95 10.01 5.20
N ILE A 206 -9.71 11.28 5.54
CA ILE A 206 -9.87 12.39 4.60
C ILE A 206 -8.57 12.50 3.81
N ALA A 207 -8.66 12.39 2.48
CA ALA A 207 -7.53 12.56 1.57
C ALA A 207 -7.92 13.52 0.44
N GLY A 208 -6.92 14.14 -0.19
CA GLY A 208 -7.11 15.07 -1.31
C GLY A 208 -7.52 14.41 -2.63
N VAL A 209 -7.60 13.07 -2.65
CA VAL A 209 -7.97 12.24 -3.79
C VAL A 209 -8.96 11.17 -3.30
N PRO A 210 -10.02 10.81 -4.05
CA PRO A 210 -11.08 9.89 -3.61
C PRO A 210 -10.66 8.43 -3.46
#